data_AF-A0A8T4V2T8-F1
#
_entry.id   AF-A0A8T4V2T8-F1
#
_cell.length_a   1.000
_cell.length_b   1.000
_cell.length_c   1.000
_cell.angle_alpha   90.00
_cell.angle_beta   90.00
_cell.angle_gamma   90.00
#
_symmetry.space_group_name_H-M   'P 1'
#
loop_
_entity.id
_entity.type
_entity.pdbx_description
1 polymer ?
#
loop_
_entity_poly.entity_id
_entity_poly.type
_entity_poly.pdbx_seq_one_letter_code
_entity_poly.pdbx_strand_id
1 'polypeptide(L)'
;MQGFDSKKYIKAQTKAIKDRIKKYEKFYLEFGGKLVYDYHASRVLPGYDPTNKIKILKTLKNRDIIYCVNAKNIQKKKVLGDFNLTHDEQTLKDIKDLKSFGIKVNFVVITLYKNQKLTQFIRKLKKQRVKVIIHREIKGYPNNISLILKGYEQQPYIPTKNKLVIITGPAGGSGKMATALIQINHERKNNIKSSFAKFETFPIWNLKRDHPVNIAYEAATADLNDKNKIDTYHKKAYGITAVNYNRDIFNFKILKRIMTSSDNFSYKSPTDMGLNMAKVGIINDKICREAAKQEIIRRYFVYYKEFKQGKETIDTLNRMKQILRKI
;
A
#
# COMPACT_ATOMS: atom_id res chain seq x y z
N MET A 1 -5.49 7.37 27.73
CA MET A 1 -6.68 7.94 27.07
C MET A 1 -6.86 7.30 25.69
N GLN A 2 -8.07 6.84 25.34
CA GLN A 2 -8.36 6.13 24.10
C GLN A 2 -9.09 7.05 23.09
N GLY A 3 -8.53 7.20 21.90
CA GLY A 3 -9.13 7.95 20.78
C GLY A 3 -9.72 7.06 19.68
N PHE A 4 -9.35 5.77 19.67
CA PHE A 4 -9.68 4.82 18.62
C PHE A 4 -10.12 3.46 19.17
N ASP A 5 -11.17 2.88 18.57
CA ASP A 5 -11.68 1.54 18.82
C ASP A 5 -11.33 0.60 17.66
N SER A 6 -10.33 -0.26 17.91
CA SER A 6 -9.90 -1.29 16.97
C SER A 6 -10.97 -2.35 16.67
N LYS A 7 -11.82 -2.72 17.63
CA LYS A 7 -12.88 -3.72 17.41
C LYS A 7 -13.92 -3.18 16.42
N LYS A 8 -14.37 -1.93 16.63
CA LYS A 8 -15.31 -1.24 15.75
C LYS A 8 -14.74 -1.07 14.34
N TYR A 9 -13.48 -0.64 14.23
CA TYR A 9 -12.77 -0.54 12.96
C TYR A 9 -12.66 -1.88 12.22
N ILE A 10 -12.17 -2.93 12.88
CA ILE A 10 -12.01 -4.26 12.24
C ILE A 10 -13.36 -4.75 11.71
N LYS A 11 -14.45 -4.63 12.49
CA LYS A 11 -15.79 -5.04 12.05
C LYS A 11 -16.22 -4.31 10.78
N ALA A 12 -16.09 -2.98 10.75
CA ALA A 12 -16.46 -2.18 9.59
C ALA A 12 -15.56 -2.46 8.36
N GLN A 13 -14.24 -2.56 8.58
CA GLN A 13 -13.25 -2.77 7.54
C GLN A 13 -13.36 -4.16 6.90
N THR A 14 -13.53 -5.20 7.70
CA THR A 14 -13.77 -6.57 7.21
C THR A 14 -15.07 -6.65 6.42
N LYS A 15 -16.14 -6.00 6.88
CA LYS A 15 -17.42 -5.95 6.14
C LYS A 15 -17.22 -5.30 4.76
N ALA A 16 -16.62 -4.11 4.72
CA ALA A 16 -16.38 -3.37 3.48
C ALA A 16 -15.55 -4.18 2.46
N ILE A 17 -14.51 -4.88 2.93
CA ILE A 17 -13.69 -5.74 2.06
C ILE A 17 -14.49 -6.94 1.54
N LYS A 18 -15.22 -7.65 2.41
CA LYS A 18 -16.04 -8.81 2.02
C LYS A 18 -17.12 -8.42 1.01
N ASP A 19 -17.79 -7.29 1.22
CA ASP A 19 -18.83 -6.81 0.31
C ASP A 19 -18.25 -6.38 -1.04
N ARG A 20 -17.01 -5.87 -1.09
CA ARG A 20 -16.32 -5.60 -2.35
C ARG A 20 -15.95 -6.88 -3.09
N ILE A 21 -15.43 -7.90 -2.39
CA ILE A 21 -15.02 -9.18 -3.00
C ILE A 21 -16.19 -9.89 -3.70
N LYS A 22 -17.40 -9.80 -3.15
CA LYS A 22 -18.60 -10.45 -3.72
C LYS A 22 -18.93 -9.99 -5.14
N LYS A 23 -18.52 -8.78 -5.54
CA LYS A 23 -18.89 -8.15 -6.82
C LYS A 23 -18.11 -8.66 -8.03
N TYR A 24 -17.06 -9.46 -7.83
CA TYR A 24 -16.13 -9.87 -8.89
C TYR A 24 -15.88 -11.37 -8.84
N GLU A 25 -15.46 -12.00 -9.93
CA GLU A 25 -15.08 -13.43 -9.94
C GLU A 25 -13.70 -13.63 -9.32
N LYS A 26 -12.79 -12.70 -9.62
CA LYS A 26 -11.45 -12.61 -9.02
C LYS A 26 -11.18 -11.20 -8.50
N PHE A 27 -10.49 -11.09 -7.37
CA PHE A 27 -10.25 -9.81 -6.72
C PHE A 27 -8.83 -9.68 -6.18
N TYR A 28 -8.12 -8.67 -6.69
CA TYR A 28 -6.77 -8.29 -6.24
C TYR A 28 -6.86 -7.13 -5.26
N LEU A 29 -6.49 -7.38 -4.01
CA LEU A 29 -6.51 -6.38 -2.96
C LEU A 29 -5.09 -6.01 -2.57
N GLU A 30 -4.66 -4.80 -2.92
CA GLU A 30 -3.38 -4.26 -2.48
C GLU A 30 -3.48 -3.80 -1.02
N PHE A 31 -2.69 -4.42 -0.15
CA PHE A 31 -2.44 -3.91 1.20
C PHE A 31 -1.28 -2.93 1.14
N GLY A 32 -1.59 -1.64 1.23
CA GLY A 32 -0.62 -0.57 1.28
C GLY A 32 -0.12 -0.29 2.71
N GLY A 33 1.08 0.31 2.78
CA GLY A 33 1.83 0.47 4.02
C GLY A 33 2.27 -0.87 4.63
N LYS A 34 2.67 -0.83 5.90
CA LYS A 34 3.08 -2.03 6.63
C LYS A 34 1.89 -2.94 6.89
N LEU A 35 2.10 -4.24 6.71
CA LEU A 35 1.10 -5.26 6.99
C LEU A 35 1.15 -5.70 8.47
N VAL A 36 2.36 -5.85 9.00
CA VAL A 36 2.64 -6.17 10.41
C VAL A 36 3.20 -4.93 11.10
N TYR A 37 2.75 -4.66 12.32
CA TYR A 37 3.26 -3.60 13.19
C TYR A 37 3.14 -2.17 12.63
N ASP A 38 1.91 -1.72 12.38
CA ASP A 38 1.64 -0.33 11.99
C ASP A 38 1.72 0.62 13.21
N TYR A 39 2.93 0.83 13.71
CA TYR A 39 3.19 1.69 14.86
C TYR A 39 2.92 3.17 14.56
N HIS A 40 2.97 3.60 13.30
CA HIS A 40 2.57 4.95 12.94
C HIS A 40 1.06 5.14 13.21
N ALA A 41 0.21 4.24 12.72
CA ALA A 41 -1.22 4.27 13.03
C ALA A 41 -1.49 4.22 14.55
N SER A 42 -0.73 3.40 15.29
CA SER A 42 -0.90 3.25 16.74
C SER A 42 -0.62 4.54 17.51
N ARG A 43 0.38 5.32 17.08
CA ARG A 43 0.72 6.63 17.69
C ARG A 43 -0.25 7.74 17.26
N VAL A 44 -0.71 7.72 16.01
CA VAL A 44 -1.62 8.74 15.47
C VAL A 44 -3.06 8.54 15.95
N LEU A 45 -3.47 7.28 16.18
CA LEU A 45 -4.82 6.90 16.57
C LEU A 45 -4.76 6.11 17.90
N PRO A 46 -4.72 6.76 19.08
CA PRO A 46 -4.54 6.08 20.36
C PRO A 46 -5.62 5.01 20.61
N GLY A 47 -5.23 3.73 20.64
CA GLY A 47 -6.15 2.58 20.69
C GLY A 47 -6.22 1.77 19.38
N TYR A 48 -5.54 2.23 18.33
CA TYR A 48 -5.27 1.43 17.13
C TYR A 48 -4.22 0.36 17.47
N ASP A 49 -4.61 -0.90 17.36
CA ASP A 49 -3.69 -2.02 17.52
C ASP A 49 -2.77 -2.16 16.29
N PRO A 50 -1.44 -2.18 16.47
CA PRO A 50 -0.47 -2.28 15.37
C PRO A 50 -0.63 -3.54 14.51
N THR A 51 -1.37 -4.55 14.98
CA THR A 51 -1.70 -5.80 14.28
C THR A 51 -3.09 -5.80 13.62
N ASN A 52 -3.82 -4.68 13.61
CA ASN A 52 -5.18 -4.59 13.05
C ASN A 52 -5.29 -5.14 11.62
N LYS A 53 -4.34 -4.84 10.73
CA LYS A 53 -4.35 -5.38 9.36
C LYS A 53 -4.17 -6.90 9.33
N ILE A 54 -3.39 -7.48 10.25
CA ILE A 54 -3.27 -8.93 10.41
C ILE A 54 -4.58 -9.54 10.91
N LYS A 55 -5.24 -8.91 11.89
CA LYS A 55 -6.55 -9.34 12.39
C LYS A 55 -7.57 -9.34 11.26
N ILE A 56 -7.65 -8.27 10.46
CA ILE A 56 -8.51 -8.20 9.26
C ILE A 56 -8.13 -9.30 8.27
N LEU A 57 -6.84 -9.45 7.94
CA LEU A 57 -6.37 -10.44 6.99
C LEU A 57 -6.75 -11.87 7.41
N LYS A 58 -6.66 -12.21 8.70
CA LYS A 58 -7.12 -13.51 9.24
C LYS A 58 -8.60 -13.79 8.99
N THR A 59 -9.45 -12.76 8.96
CA THR A 59 -10.88 -12.92 8.66
C THR A 59 -11.19 -13.23 7.19
N LEU A 60 -10.23 -13.02 6.28
CA LEU A 60 -10.38 -13.19 4.84
C LEU A 60 -9.89 -14.59 4.40
N LYS A 61 -10.55 -15.65 4.85
CA LYS A 61 -10.17 -17.06 4.53
C LYS A 61 -10.13 -17.33 3.02
N ASN A 62 -9.47 -18.41 2.60
CA ASN A 62 -9.35 -18.85 1.20
C ASN A 62 -8.80 -17.76 0.28
N ARG A 63 -7.52 -17.43 0.48
CA ARG A 63 -6.82 -16.36 -0.22
C ARG A 63 -5.41 -16.80 -0.62
N ASP A 64 -4.92 -16.27 -1.72
CA ASP A 64 -3.48 -16.28 -2.04
C ASP A 64 -2.83 -14.97 -1.62
N ILE A 65 -1.56 -15.03 -1.22
CA ILE A 65 -0.76 -13.84 -0.90
C ILE A 65 0.45 -13.77 -1.83
N ILE A 66 0.53 -12.66 -2.54
CA ILE A 66 1.66 -12.26 -3.38
C ILE A 66 2.44 -11.16 -2.65
N TYR A 67 3.72 -11.41 -2.42
CA TYR A 67 4.63 -10.45 -1.79
C TYR A 67 5.59 -9.89 -2.85
N CYS A 68 5.42 -8.61 -3.22
CA CYS A 68 6.22 -7.95 -4.24
C CYS A 68 7.46 -7.29 -3.62
N VAL A 69 8.62 -7.45 -4.27
CA VAL A 69 9.88 -6.83 -3.85
C VAL A 69 10.63 -6.27 -5.07
N ASN A 70 11.15 -5.05 -4.93
CA ASN A 70 11.83 -4.34 -6.03
C ASN A 70 13.29 -4.80 -6.17
N ALA A 71 13.65 -5.35 -7.34
CA ALA A 71 14.99 -5.84 -7.63
C ALA A 71 16.08 -4.75 -7.49
N LYS A 72 15.79 -3.51 -7.91
CA LYS A 72 16.73 -2.39 -7.82
C LYS A 72 17.02 -2.02 -6.37
N ASN A 73 16.00 -2.06 -5.51
CA ASN A 73 16.18 -1.73 -4.10
C ASN A 73 16.99 -2.79 -3.36
N ILE A 74 16.83 -4.08 -3.72
CA ILE A 74 17.68 -5.15 -3.20
C ILE A 74 19.13 -4.93 -3.65
N GLN A 75 19.36 -4.70 -4.94
CA GLN A 75 20.70 -4.49 -5.48
C GLN A 75 21.41 -3.29 -4.83
N LYS A 76 20.70 -2.20 -4.61
CA LYS A 76 21.21 -0.99 -3.94
C LYS A 76 21.34 -1.13 -2.42
N LYS A 77 20.98 -2.29 -1.84
CA LYS A 77 20.89 -2.51 -0.39
C LYS A 77 20.13 -1.38 0.31
N LYS A 78 19.05 -0.90 -0.32
CA LYS A 78 18.27 0.21 0.24
C LYS A 78 17.73 -0.21 1.62
N VAL A 79 18.01 0.61 2.62
CA VAL A 79 17.60 0.40 4.01
C VAL A 79 16.23 1.02 4.26
N LEU A 80 15.41 0.36 5.07
CA LEU A 80 14.12 0.84 5.55
C LEU A 80 14.25 1.33 7.00
N GLY A 81 13.75 2.55 7.27
CA GLY A 81 14.07 3.28 8.50
C GLY A 81 13.54 2.68 9.81
N ASP A 82 12.50 1.85 9.79
CA ASP A 82 11.86 1.40 11.04
C ASP A 82 12.62 0.30 11.78
N PHE A 83 13.27 -0.61 11.05
CA PHE A 83 14.06 -1.70 11.60
C PHE A 83 15.53 -1.64 11.14
N ASN A 84 15.89 -0.62 10.36
CA ASN A 84 17.21 -0.49 9.75
C ASN A 84 17.63 -1.74 8.94
N LEU A 85 16.66 -2.38 8.28
CA LEU A 85 16.85 -3.58 7.47
C LEU A 85 16.87 -3.22 5.98
N THR A 86 17.66 -3.95 5.20
CA THR A 86 17.59 -3.85 3.75
C THR A 86 16.26 -4.43 3.23
N HIS A 87 15.88 -4.10 2.00
CA HIS A 87 14.64 -4.62 1.39
C HIS A 87 14.56 -6.16 1.37
N ASP A 88 15.66 -6.87 1.14
CA ASP A 88 15.69 -8.34 1.15
C ASP A 88 15.58 -8.90 2.57
N GLU A 89 16.23 -8.29 3.55
CA GLU A 89 16.12 -8.66 4.97
C GLU A 89 14.69 -8.44 5.48
N GLN A 90 14.11 -7.27 5.20
CA GLN A 90 12.72 -6.97 5.55
C GLN A 90 11.76 -7.96 4.90
N THR A 91 11.98 -8.35 3.64
CA THR A 91 11.14 -9.35 2.95
C THR A 91 11.17 -10.70 3.67
N LEU A 92 12.36 -11.19 4.04
CA LEU A 92 12.52 -12.46 4.75
C LEU A 92 11.91 -12.41 6.16
N LYS A 93 12.04 -11.26 6.84
CA LYS A 93 11.42 -11.02 8.15
C LYS A 93 9.90 -11.00 8.06
N ASP A 94 9.34 -10.26 7.11
CA ASP A 94 7.90 -10.16 6.92
C ASP A 94 7.26 -11.53 6.62
N ILE A 95 7.90 -12.35 5.78
CA ILE A 95 7.42 -13.72 5.51
C ILE A 95 7.45 -14.57 6.80
N LYS A 96 8.51 -14.46 7.61
CA LYS A 96 8.62 -15.16 8.90
C LYS A 96 7.55 -14.70 9.89
N ASP A 97 7.34 -13.39 10.00
CA ASP A 97 6.35 -12.79 10.90
C ASP A 97 4.93 -13.19 10.46
N LEU A 98 4.62 -13.14 9.16
CA LEU A 98 3.33 -13.61 8.66
C LEU A 98 3.13 -15.09 9.00
N LYS A 99 4.16 -15.92 8.84
CA LYS A 99 4.10 -17.34 9.19
C LYS A 99 3.83 -17.56 10.68
N SER A 100 4.41 -16.76 11.59
CA SER A 100 4.12 -16.87 13.03
C SER A 100 2.67 -16.49 13.38
N PHE A 101 2.04 -15.64 12.57
CA PHE A 101 0.60 -15.38 12.66
C PHE A 101 -0.27 -16.45 11.96
N GLY A 102 0.30 -17.53 11.43
CA GLY A 102 -0.42 -18.56 10.68
C GLY A 102 -0.81 -18.13 9.27
N ILE A 103 -0.12 -17.14 8.70
CA ILE A 103 -0.39 -16.59 7.38
C ILE A 103 0.74 -17.00 6.43
N LYS A 104 0.40 -17.79 5.42
CA LYS A 104 1.36 -18.26 4.41
C LYS A 104 1.45 -17.27 3.24
N VAL A 105 2.68 -16.91 2.86
CA VAL A 105 2.95 -16.23 1.58
C VAL A 105 3.07 -17.28 0.48
N ASN A 106 2.25 -17.16 -0.56
CA ASN A 106 2.18 -18.15 -1.65
C ASN A 106 3.28 -17.88 -2.68
N PHE A 107 3.46 -16.61 -3.05
CA PHE A 107 4.39 -16.17 -4.08
C PHE A 107 5.17 -14.94 -3.63
N VAL A 108 6.45 -14.90 -3.97
CA VAL A 108 7.25 -13.67 -3.96
C VAL A 108 7.54 -13.26 -5.40
N VAL A 109 7.21 -12.01 -5.74
CA VAL A 109 7.42 -11.45 -7.07
C VAL A 109 8.56 -10.45 -6.99
N ILE A 110 9.67 -10.77 -7.65
CA ILE A 110 10.78 -9.84 -7.83
C ILE A 110 10.45 -8.95 -9.03
N THR A 111 10.10 -7.70 -8.76
CA THR A 111 9.66 -6.72 -9.75
C THR A 111 10.82 -5.87 -10.27
N LEU A 112 10.64 -5.23 -11.42
CA LEU A 112 11.63 -4.31 -12.03
C LEU A 112 12.99 -4.99 -12.28
N TYR A 113 12.94 -6.29 -12.59
CA TYR A 113 14.15 -7.08 -12.83
C TYR A 113 14.81 -6.71 -14.17
N LYS A 114 16.11 -6.44 -14.12
CA LYS A 114 17.05 -6.15 -15.21
C LYS A 114 18.33 -6.97 -15.03
N ASN A 115 18.18 -8.27 -14.80
CA ASN A 115 19.31 -9.21 -14.66
C ASN A 115 20.20 -8.94 -13.43
N GLN A 116 19.65 -8.37 -12.34
CA GLN A 116 20.39 -8.19 -11.10
C GLN A 116 20.84 -9.55 -10.51
N LYS A 117 22.03 -9.62 -9.92
CA LYS A 117 22.54 -10.83 -9.25
C LYS A 117 21.82 -11.07 -7.92
N LEU A 118 20.69 -11.80 -7.95
CA LEU A 118 19.82 -12.05 -6.80
C LEU A 118 19.80 -13.52 -6.34
N THR A 119 20.75 -14.35 -6.79
CA THR A 119 20.80 -15.80 -6.56
C THR A 119 20.74 -16.18 -5.08
N GLN A 120 21.50 -15.50 -4.23
CA GLN A 120 21.50 -15.73 -2.78
C GLN A 120 20.15 -15.44 -2.14
N PHE A 121 19.51 -14.33 -2.52
CA PHE A 121 18.19 -13.94 -2.02
C PHE A 121 17.11 -14.93 -2.46
N ILE A 122 17.10 -15.31 -3.75
CA ILE A 122 16.19 -16.33 -4.28
C ILE A 122 16.37 -17.67 -3.55
N ARG A 123 17.62 -18.07 -3.26
CA ARG A 123 17.90 -19.28 -2.47
C ARG A 123 17.32 -19.19 -1.05
N LYS A 124 17.45 -18.04 -0.37
CA LYS A 124 16.86 -17.82 0.96
C LYS A 124 15.33 -17.92 0.91
N LEU A 125 14.68 -17.36 -0.11
CA LEU A 125 13.22 -17.47 -0.30
C LEU A 125 12.75 -18.91 -0.55
N LYS A 126 13.49 -19.66 -1.40
CA LYS A 126 13.19 -21.08 -1.65
C LYS A 126 13.31 -21.92 -0.39
N LYS A 127 14.29 -21.65 0.48
CA LYS A 127 14.41 -22.30 1.81
C LYS A 127 13.19 -22.05 2.71
N GLN A 128 12.52 -20.91 2.57
CA GLN A 128 11.26 -20.62 3.26
C GLN A 128 10.02 -21.26 2.58
N ARG A 129 10.23 -22.11 1.55
CA ARG A 129 9.18 -22.80 0.76
C ARG A 129 8.22 -21.83 0.06
N VAL A 130 8.73 -20.68 -0.38
CA VAL A 130 7.98 -19.69 -1.16
C VAL A 130 8.34 -19.81 -2.63
N LYS A 131 7.33 -19.76 -3.52
CA LYS A 131 7.54 -19.75 -4.97
C LYS A 131 7.97 -18.36 -5.41
N VAL A 132 9.05 -18.27 -6.19
CA VAL A 132 9.59 -16.99 -6.67
C VAL A 132 9.25 -16.81 -8.13
N ILE A 133 8.66 -15.66 -8.47
CA ILE A 133 8.33 -15.23 -9.83
C ILE A 133 9.12 -13.96 -10.15
N ILE A 134 9.58 -13.82 -11.38
CA ILE A 134 10.31 -12.64 -11.84
C ILE A 134 9.43 -11.83 -12.78
N HIS A 135 9.21 -10.56 -12.44
CA HIS A 135 8.61 -9.58 -13.35
C HIS A 135 9.69 -8.59 -13.81
N ARG A 136 9.94 -8.54 -15.13
CA ARG A 136 10.94 -7.67 -15.73
C ARG A 136 10.49 -6.21 -15.72
N GLU A 137 11.43 -5.28 -15.76
CA GLU A 137 11.10 -3.87 -15.94
C GLU A 137 10.39 -3.63 -17.29
N ILE A 138 9.22 -2.97 -17.24
CA ILE A 138 8.40 -2.67 -18.40
C ILE A 138 8.78 -1.29 -18.94
N LYS A 139 9.09 -1.22 -20.24
CA LYS A 139 9.41 0.04 -20.92
C LYS A 139 8.17 0.95 -21.02
N GLY A 140 8.40 2.26 -20.99
CA GLY A 140 7.34 3.26 -21.18
C GLY A 140 6.41 3.47 -19.98
N TYR A 141 6.62 2.75 -18.87
CA TYR A 141 5.85 2.98 -17.64
C TYR A 141 6.21 4.35 -17.02
N PRO A 142 5.24 5.17 -16.56
CA PRO A 142 3.79 4.96 -16.60
C PRO A 142 3.07 5.62 -17.80
N ASN A 143 3.79 6.24 -18.74
CA ASN A 143 3.23 7.19 -19.68
C ASN A 143 2.75 6.58 -21.01
N ASN A 144 3.36 5.50 -21.49
CA ASN A 144 3.04 4.88 -22.78
C ASN A 144 2.21 3.60 -22.58
N ILE A 145 0.90 3.74 -22.64
CA ILE A 145 -0.05 2.64 -22.36
C ILE A 145 0.12 1.46 -23.32
N SER A 146 0.37 1.71 -24.60
CA SER A 146 0.58 0.65 -25.58
C SER A 146 1.79 -0.23 -25.23
N LEU A 147 2.92 0.41 -24.89
CA LEU A 147 4.11 -0.33 -24.43
C LEU A 147 3.89 -1.02 -23.08
N ILE A 148 3.10 -0.42 -22.18
CA ILE A 148 2.77 -1.02 -20.89
C ILE A 148 1.94 -2.30 -21.09
N LEU A 149 0.91 -2.27 -21.93
CA LEU A 149 0.06 -3.44 -22.21
C LEU A 149 0.87 -4.56 -22.85
N LYS A 150 1.66 -4.29 -23.90
CA LYS A 150 2.60 -5.28 -24.48
C LYS A 150 3.55 -5.84 -23.42
N GLY A 151 4.05 -4.96 -22.54
CA GLY A 151 4.88 -5.33 -21.42
C GLY A 151 4.19 -6.28 -20.45
N TYR A 152 2.90 -6.10 -20.16
CA TYR A 152 2.12 -6.99 -19.30
C TYR A 152 1.95 -8.39 -19.88
N GLU A 153 1.73 -8.50 -21.20
CA GLU A 153 1.56 -9.78 -21.88
C GLU A 153 2.81 -10.67 -21.82
N GLN A 154 3.99 -10.04 -21.80
CA GLN A 154 5.28 -10.73 -21.71
C GLN A 154 5.63 -11.19 -20.29
N GLN A 155 4.91 -10.71 -19.27
CA GLN A 155 5.19 -11.11 -17.89
C GLN A 155 4.58 -12.48 -17.61
N PRO A 156 5.26 -13.33 -16.81
CA PRO A 156 4.69 -14.60 -16.39
C PRO A 156 3.41 -14.39 -15.56
N TYR A 157 2.38 -15.16 -15.89
CA TYR A 157 1.17 -15.28 -15.07
C TYR A 157 1.51 -16.00 -13.76
N ILE A 158 1.00 -15.49 -12.65
CA ILE A 158 1.14 -16.10 -11.32
C ILE A 158 -0.08 -17.01 -11.10
N PRO A 159 0.12 -18.34 -10.95
CA PRO A 159 -0.99 -19.29 -10.89
C PRO A 159 -1.67 -19.29 -9.51
N THR A 160 -2.41 -18.23 -9.21
CA THR A 160 -3.21 -18.09 -7.99
C THR A 160 -4.49 -18.92 -8.08
N LYS A 161 -4.85 -19.61 -7.00
CA LYS A 161 -5.99 -20.56 -6.99
C LYS A 161 -7.27 -19.95 -6.44
N ASN A 162 -7.14 -19.01 -5.51
CA ASN A 162 -8.28 -18.46 -4.80
C ASN A 162 -8.86 -17.24 -5.52
N LYS A 163 -10.15 -16.99 -5.28
CA LYS A 163 -10.85 -15.77 -5.73
C LYS A 163 -10.17 -14.49 -5.23
N LEU A 164 -9.78 -14.47 -3.95
CA LEU A 164 -9.11 -13.34 -3.32
C LEU A 164 -7.58 -13.49 -3.42
N VAL A 165 -6.93 -12.48 -3.97
CA VAL A 165 -5.47 -12.37 -3.99
C VAL A 165 -5.05 -11.11 -3.26
N ILE A 166 -4.29 -11.28 -2.18
CA ILE A 166 -3.70 -10.17 -1.44
C ILE A 166 -2.35 -9.85 -2.05
N ILE A 167 -2.12 -8.58 -2.37
CA ILE A 167 -0.83 -8.09 -2.85
C ILE A 167 -0.24 -7.18 -1.79
N THR A 168 0.98 -7.50 -1.33
CA THR A 168 1.69 -6.71 -0.34
C THR A 168 3.18 -6.63 -0.67
N GLY A 169 3.98 -5.96 0.16
CA GLY A 169 5.41 -5.79 -0.04
C GLY A 169 6.03 -4.92 1.05
N PRO A 170 7.36 -4.79 1.09
CA PRO A 170 8.08 -4.20 2.21
C PRO A 170 7.92 -2.67 2.25
N ALA A 171 7.64 -2.05 1.10
CA ALA A 171 7.47 -0.59 1.00
C ALA A 171 6.66 -0.16 -0.23
N GLY A 172 6.40 1.15 -0.32
CA GLY A 172 6.01 1.81 -1.56
C GLY A 172 7.00 1.54 -2.69
N GLY A 173 6.53 1.59 -3.94
CA GLY A 173 7.40 1.35 -5.11
C GLY A 173 7.89 -0.09 -5.30
N SER A 174 7.28 -1.06 -4.60
CA SER A 174 7.61 -2.49 -4.75
C SER A 174 6.94 -3.17 -5.95
N GLY A 175 6.13 -2.44 -6.72
CA GLY A 175 5.46 -2.94 -7.94
C GLY A 175 4.10 -3.62 -7.71
N LYS A 176 3.49 -3.45 -6.53
CA LYS A 176 2.21 -4.09 -6.13
C LYS A 176 1.08 -3.89 -7.16
N MET A 177 0.73 -2.65 -7.44
CA MET A 177 -0.29 -2.30 -8.45
C MET A 177 0.04 -2.88 -9.83
N ALA A 178 1.29 -2.77 -10.29
CA ALA A 178 1.69 -3.30 -11.60
C ALA A 178 1.53 -4.83 -11.65
N THR A 179 1.91 -5.56 -10.59
CA THR A 179 1.69 -7.01 -10.48
C THR A 179 0.20 -7.37 -10.52
N ALA A 180 -0.67 -6.57 -9.88
CA ALA A 180 -2.12 -6.74 -9.96
C ALA A 180 -2.64 -6.57 -11.39
N LEU A 181 -2.22 -5.50 -12.06
CA LEU A 181 -2.67 -5.17 -13.42
C LEU A 181 -2.16 -6.17 -14.46
N ILE A 182 -0.95 -6.72 -14.29
CA ILE A 182 -0.45 -7.83 -15.10
C ILE A 182 -1.38 -9.03 -14.98
N GLN A 183 -1.77 -9.39 -13.76
CA GLN A 183 -2.67 -10.51 -13.53
C GLN A 183 -4.05 -10.28 -14.14
N ILE A 184 -4.64 -9.10 -13.93
CA ILE A 184 -5.92 -8.71 -14.52
C ILE A 184 -5.85 -8.74 -16.05
N ASN A 185 -4.74 -8.30 -16.65
CA ASN A 185 -4.55 -8.35 -18.10
C ASN A 185 -4.54 -9.79 -18.64
N HIS A 186 -3.87 -10.72 -17.96
CA HIS A 186 -3.88 -12.14 -18.32
C HIS A 186 -5.25 -12.78 -18.13
N GLU A 187 -5.95 -12.45 -17.05
CA GLU A 187 -7.29 -12.95 -16.77
C GLU A 187 -8.32 -12.46 -17.77
N ARG A 188 -8.21 -11.20 -18.22
CA ARG A 188 -9.04 -10.65 -19.28
C ARG A 188 -8.93 -11.46 -20.57
N LYS A 189 -7.73 -11.91 -20.95
CA LYS A 189 -7.53 -12.78 -22.13
C LYS A 189 -8.25 -14.13 -22.02
N ASN A 190 -8.58 -14.54 -20.80
CA ASN A 190 -9.29 -15.77 -20.48
C ASN A 190 -10.75 -15.51 -20.05
N ASN A 191 -11.30 -14.32 -20.35
CA ASN A 191 -12.66 -13.89 -20.01
C ASN A 191 -13.01 -13.96 -18.50
N ILE A 192 -12.01 -13.92 -17.61
CA ILE A 192 -12.23 -13.90 -16.16
C ILE A 192 -12.52 -12.47 -15.71
N LYS A 193 -13.63 -12.28 -14.99
CA LYS A 193 -14.04 -10.95 -14.49
C LYS A 193 -13.29 -10.59 -13.21
N SER A 194 -12.14 -9.93 -13.39
CA SER A 194 -11.30 -9.51 -12.28
C SER A 194 -11.27 -8.01 -12.03
N SER A 195 -10.99 -7.64 -10.78
CA SER A 195 -10.87 -6.24 -10.37
C SER A 195 -9.79 -6.06 -9.32
N PHE A 196 -9.42 -4.80 -9.11
CA PHE A 196 -8.40 -4.33 -8.20
C PHE A 196 -9.01 -3.43 -7.13
N ALA A 197 -8.47 -3.39 -5.92
CA ALA A 197 -8.73 -2.32 -4.97
C ALA A 197 -7.53 -2.10 -4.07
N LYS A 198 -7.54 -0.97 -3.35
CA LYS A 198 -6.49 -0.60 -2.44
C LYS A 198 -7.00 -0.49 -1.00
N PHE A 199 -6.27 -1.08 -0.08
CA PHE A 199 -6.49 -0.94 1.35
C PHE A 199 -5.30 -0.25 1.99
N GLU A 200 -5.50 1.01 2.34
CA GLU A 200 -4.56 1.85 3.09
C GLU A 200 -5.27 2.52 4.26
N THR A 201 -4.57 2.65 5.38
CA THR A 201 -5.10 3.32 6.57
C THR A 201 -5.09 4.84 6.41
N PHE A 202 -4.08 5.38 5.71
CA PHE A 202 -3.87 6.82 5.55
C PHE A 202 -3.62 7.20 4.07
N PRO A 203 -4.05 8.39 3.64
CA PRO A 203 -4.88 9.33 4.39
C PRO A 203 -6.30 8.77 4.64
N ILE A 204 -6.99 9.30 5.66
CA ILE A 204 -8.38 8.94 5.94
C ILE A 204 -9.27 9.84 5.08
N TRP A 205 -9.86 9.25 4.05
CA TRP A 205 -10.52 9.97 2.96
C TRP A 205 -11.69 10.86 3.40
N ASN A 206 -12.39 10.49 4.47
CA ASN A 206 -13.54 11.21 5.02
C ASN A 206 -13.20 12.05 6.26
N LEU A 207 -11.93 12.34 6.50
CA LEU A 207 -11.48 13.45 7.35
C LEU A 207 -11.06 14.63 6.47
N LYS A 208 -11.09 15.86 7.02
CA LYS A 208 -10.63 17.05 6.30
C LYS A 208 -9.14 16.93 5.93
N ARG A 209 -8.72 17.61 4.86
CA ARG A 209 -7.33 17.58 4.38
C ARG A 209 -6.34 18.11 5.42
N ASP A 210 -6.74 19.15 6.14
CA ASP A 210 -6.01 19.84 7.21
C ASP A 210 -6.22 19.19 8.59
N HIS A 211 -6.90 18.04 8.66
CA HIS A 211 -7.03 17.31 9.90
C HIS A 211 -5.65 16.80 10.36
N PRO A 212 -5.23 17.00 11.63
CA PRO A 212 -3.90 16.59 12.11
C PRO A 212 -3.54 15.13 11.81
N VAL A 213 -4.51 14.20 11.91
CA VAL A 213 -4.34 12.78 11.50
C VAL A 213 -3.87 12.63 10.05
N ASN A 214 -4.45 13.40 9.12
CA ASN A 214 -4.04 13.39 7.72
C ASN A 214 -2.70 14.12 7.53
N ILE A 215 -2.43 15.19 8.27
CA ILE A 215 -1.13 15.88 8.23
C ILE A 215 0.00 14.97 8.76
N ALA A 216 -0.28 14.16 9.78
CA ALA A 216 0.68 13.19 10.33
C ALA A 216 1.09 12.13 9.29
N TYR A 217 0.21 11.80 8.35
CA TYR A 217 0.58 10.98 7.20
C TYR A 217 1.54 11.72 6.26
N GLU A 218 1.27 12.99 5.89
CA GLU A 218 2.23 13.77 5.09
C GLU A 218 3.59 13.89 5.77
N ALA A 219 3.59 14.01 7.09
CA ALA A 219 4.79 14.04 7.92
C ALA A 219 5.52 12.70 7.92
N ALA A 220 4.83 11.57 7.87
CA ALA A 220 5.45 10.25 7.83
C ALA A 220 5.97 9.84 6.44
N THR A 221 5.62 10.60 5.40
CA THR A 221 5.97 10.33 4.00
C THR A 221 6.62 11.55 3.34
N ALA A 222 7.33 12.37 4.12
CA ALA A 222 7.95 13.59 3.62
C ALA A 222 9.02 13.29 2.55
N ASP A 223 9.82 12.24 2.77
CA ASP A 223 10.82 11.69 1.86
C ASP A 223 10.19 11.15 0.56
N LEU A 224 8.99 10.57 0.66
CA LEU A 224 8.25 10.05 -0.50
C LEU A 224 7.53 11.14 -1.29
N ASN A 225 7.54 12.37 -0.79
CA ASN A 225 6.84 13.52 -1.36
C ASN A 225 5.32 13.31 -1.52
N ASP A 226 4.70 12.41 -0.75
CA ASP A 226 3.26 12.14 -0.81
C ASP A 226 2.48 13.29 -0.16
N LYS A 227 1.68 14.03 -0.93
CA LYS A 227 0.94 15.23 -0.49
C LYS A 227 -0.55 14.92 -0.48
N ASN A 228 -1.25 15.24 0.61
CA ASN A 228 -2.70 15.13 0.66
C ASN A 228 -3.33 16.14 -0.31
N LYS A 229 -4.31 15.66 -1.05
CA LYS A 229 -5.04 16.41 -2.07
C LYS A 229 -6.52 16.08 -1.93
N ILE A 230 -7.36 17.02 -2.35
CA ILE A 230 -8.77 16.72 -2.55
C ILE A 230 -8.89 15.81 -3.77
N ASP A 231 -9.65 14.74 -3.64
CA ASP A 231 -10.00 13.87 -4.75
C ASP A 231 -11.05 14.57 -5.63
N THR A 232 -10.56 15.23 -6.68
CA THR A 232 -11.41 15.96 -7.62
C THR A 232 -12.29 15.02 -8.46
N TYR A 233 -11.90 13.76 -8.64
CA TYR A 233 -12.73 12.77 -9.31
C TYR A 233 -13.96 12.42 -8.46
N HIS A 234 -13.75 12.21 -7.16
CA HIS A 234 -14.85 11.89 -6.24
C HIS A 234 -15.80 13.08 -6.08
N LYS A 235 -15.26 14.29 -5.93
CA LYS A 235 -16.07 15.52 -5.87
C LYS A 235 -16.89 15.74 -7.13
N LYS A 236 -16.33 15.51 -8.32
CA LYS A 236 -17.05 15.63 -9.59
C LYS A 236 -18.14 14.57 -9.75
N ALA A 237 -17.89 13.33 -9.32
CA ALA A 237 -18.80 12.21 -9.50
C ALA A 237 -19.98 12.20 -8.51
N TYR A 238 -19.76 12.68 -7.28
CA TYR A 238 -20.73 12.53 -6.19
C TYR A 238 -21.02 13.81 -5.40
N GLY A 239 -20.35 14.93 -5.69
CA GLY A 239 -20.45 16.15 -4.89
C GLY A 239 -19.77 16.08 -3.51
N ILE A 240 -19.18 14.94 -3.15
CA ILE A 240 -18.59 14.69 -1.83
C ILE A 240 -17.10 15.04 -1.85
N THR A 241 -16.66 15.84 -0.87
CA THR A 241 -15.24 16.13 -0.69
C THR A 241 -14.56 14.97 0.02
N ALA A 242 -13.61 14.34 -0.65
CA ALA A 242 -12.77 13.27 -0.12
C ALA A 242 -11.28 13.65 -0.20
N VAL A 243 -10.48 13.12 0.73
CA VAL A 243 -9.02 13.28 0.75
C VAL A 243 -8.36 12.05 0.16
N ASN A 244 -7.44 12.30 -0.77
CA ASN A 244 -6.52 11.30 -1.29
C ASN A 244 -5.12 11.93 -1.34
N TYR A 245 -4.19 11.39 -2.11
CA TYR A 245 -2.86 11.96 -2.25
C TYR A 245 -2.39 11.96 -3.70
N ASN A 246 -1.45 12.85 -4.01
CA ASN A 246 -0.99 13.14 -5.37
C ASN A 246 -0.65 11.88 -6.20
N ARG A 247 0.04 10.91 -5.60
CA ARG A 247 0.47 9.69 -6.31
C ARG A 247 -0.71 8.81 -6.70
N ASP A 248 -1.69 8.62 -5.81
CA ASP A 248 -2.86 7.79 -6.10
C ASP A 248 -3.83 8.47 -7.07
N ILE A 249 -4.01 9.79 -6.97
CA ILE A 249 -4.75 10.57 -7.97
C ILE A 249 -4.12 10.43 -9.36
N PHE A 250 -2.78 10.49 -9.43
CA PHE A 250 -2.05 10.29 -10.68
C PHE A 250 -2.19 8.85 -11.20
N ASN A 251 -1.97 7.86 -10.33
CA ASN A 251 -2.08 6.43 -10.66
C ASN A 251 -3.49 6.05 -11.11
N PHE A 252 -4.53 6.66 -10.54
CA PHE A 252 -5.91 6.41 -10.93
C PHE A 252 -6.17 6.76 -12.40
N LYS A 253 -5.55 7.82 -12.93
CA LYS A 253 -5.67 8.16 -14.36
C LYS A 253 -5.11 7.05 -15.26
N ILE A 254 -3.97 6.49 -14.88
CA ILE A 254 -3.32 5.40 -15.63
C ILE A 254 -4.13 4.12 -15.50
N LEU A 255 -4.52 3.77 -14.28
CA LEU A 255 -5.28 2.57 -13.97
C LEU A 255 -6.63 2.60 -14.67
N LYS A 256 -7.34 3.73 -14.63
CA LYS A 256 -8.59 3.94 -15.37
C LYS A 256 -8.37 3.60 -16.83
N ARG A 257 -7.36 4.18 -17.51
CA ARG A 257 -7.11 3.93 -18.94
C ARG A 257 -6.77 2.47 -19.26
N ILE A 258 -6.00 1.80 -18.41
CA ILE A 258 -5.68 0.36 -18.57
C ILE A 258 -6.96 -0.46 -18.42
N MET A 259 -7.80 -0.11 -17.46
CA MET A 259 -8.99 -0.85 -17.10
C MET A 259 -10.26 -0.46 -17.86
N THR A 260 -10.32 0.67 -18.60
CA THR A 260 -11.53 1.07 -19.36
C THR A 260 -11.87 0.08 -20.48
N SER A 261 -10.94 -0.78 -20.85
CA SER A 261 -11.15 -1.89 -21.79
C SER A 261 -11.55 -3.20 -21.09
N SER A 262 -11.91 -3.13 -19.81
CA SER A 262 -12.50 -4.21 -19.03
C SER A 262 -13.85 -3.76 -18.51
N ASP A 263 -14.91 -4.51 -18.81
CA ASP A 263 -16.30 -4.17 -18.46
C ASP A 263 -16.57 -4.07 -16.95
N ASN A 264 -15.58 -4.39 -16.11
CA ASN A 264 -15.70 -4.47 -14.65
C ASN A 264 -15.08 -3.29 -13.90
N PHE A 265 -14.52 -2.30 -14.60
CA PHE A 265 -13.96 -1.11 -13.96
C PHE A 265 -15.02 -0.08 -13.63
N SER A 266 -15.60 -0.18 -12.42
CA SER A 266 -16.72 0.67 -11.98
C SER A 266 -16.31 1.89 -11.14
N TYR A 267 -15.02 2.09 -10.87
CA TYR A 267 -14.57 3.19 -10.01
C TYR A 267 -14.61 4.52 -10.74
N LYS A 268 -15.27 5.51 -10.14
CA LYS A 268 -15.29 6.88 -10.65
C LYS A 268 -14.17 7.74 -10.07
N SER A 269 -13.52 7.28 -8.98
CA SER A 269 -12.46 7.99 -8.26
C SER A 269 -11.46 7.05 -7.56
N PRO A 270 -10.25 7.51 -7.20
CA PRO A 270 -9.36 6.74 -6.33
C PRO A 270 -9.95 6.50 -4.94
N THR A 271 -10.84 7.37 -4.45
CA THR A 271 -11.61 7.12 -3.22
C THR A 271 -12.50 5.88 -3.35
N ASP A 272 -13.18 5.68 -4.49
CA ASP A 272 -14.00 4.47 -4.73
C ASP A 272 -13.14 3.20 -4.82
N MET A 273 -11.95 3.33 -5.40
CA MET A 273 -10.96 2.25 -5.49
C MET A 273 -10.39 1.86 -4.10
N GLY A 274 -10.38 2.81 -3.16
CA GLY A 274 -10.03 2.59 -1.77
C GLY A 274 -11.08 1.81 -0.98
N LEU A 275 -10.66 1.16 0.10
CA LEU A 275 -11.55 0.44 1.02
C LEU A 275 -11.45 0.93 2.48
N ASN A 276 -10.87 2.10 2.74
CA ASN A 276 -10.55 2.54 4.10
C ASN A 276 -11.79 2.91 4.94
N MET A 277 -11.95 2.26 6.09
CA MET A 277 -13.00 2.50 7.08
C MET A 277 -12.47 3.07 8.41
N ALA A 278 -11.22 3.54 8.47
CA ALA A 278 -10.56 3.95 9.71
C ALA A 278 -11.34 5.00 10.52
N LYS A 279 -12.02 5.97 9.89
CA LYS A 279 -12.84 6.97 10.61
C LYS A 279 -13.88 6.35 11.53
N VAL A 280 -14.43 5.18 11.18
CA VAL A 280 -15.44 4.48 12.00
C VAL A 280 -14.88 4.09 13.37
N GLY A 281 -13.57 3.85 13.47
CA GLY A 281 -12.90 3.54 14.72
C GLY A 281 -12.57 4.77 15.57
N ILE A 282 -12.65 6.01 15.05
CA ILE A 282 -12.37 7.20 15.85
C ILE A 282 -13.55 7.41 16.81
N ILE A 283 -13.30 7.28 18.12
CA ILE A 283 -14.29 7.47 19.19
C ILE A 283 -14.09 8.77 19.96
N ASN A 284 -12.89 9.37 19.87
CA ASN A 284 -12.62 10.70 20.41
C ASN A 284 -11.64 11.45 19.48
N ASP A 285 -12.19 12.40 18.73
CA ASP A 285 -11.46 13.19 17.73
C ASP A 285 -10.37 14.07 18.37
N LYS A 286 -10.63 14.67 19.54
CA LYS A 286 -9.69 15.53 20.26
C LYS A 286 -8.42 14.76 20.64
N ILE A 287 -8.55 13.54 21.16
CA ILE A 287 -7.40 12.69 21.51
C ILE A 287 -6.59 12.34 20.25
N CYS A 288 -7.24 11.96 19.15
CA CYS A 288 -6.55 11.65 17.89
C CYS A 288 -5.83 12.86 17.30
N ARG A 289 -6.41 14.07 17.41
CA ARG A 289 -5.75 15.31 16.96
C ARG A 289 -4.48 15.60 17.73
N GLU A 290 -4.54 15.55 19.07
CA GLU A 290 -3.37 15.83 19.91
C GLU A 290 -2.27 14.80 19.69
N ALA A 291 -2.63 13.50 19.62
CA ALA A 291 -1.67 12.45 19.33
C ALA A 291 -1.01 12.60 17.94
N ALA A 292 -1.79 12.97 16.93
CA ALA A 292 -1.26 13.21 15.58
C ALA A 292 -0.29 14.41 15.53
N LYS A 293 -0.59 15.51 16.25
CA LYS A 293 0.34 16.66 16.39
C LYS A 293 1.68 16.23 16.99
N GLN A 294 1.64 15.42 18.05
CA GLN A 294 2.86 14.88 18.67
C GLN A 294 3.66 13.98 17.71
N GLU A 295 2.98 13.14 16.91
CA GLU A 295 3.67 12.35 15.86
C GLU A 295 4.33 13.24 14.80
N ILE A 296 3.71 14.36 14.41
CA ILE A 296 4.30 15.32 13.45
C ILE A 296 5.58 15.93 14.01
N ILE A 297 5.57 16.38 15.27
CA ILE A 297 6.76 16.90 15.96
C ILE A 297 7.84 15.82 16.03
N ARG A 298 7.48 14.60 16.43
CA ARG A 298 8.41 13.46 16.48
C ARG A 298 9.05 13.20 15.12
N ARG A 299 8.27 13.23 14.03
CA ARG A 299 8.77 13.04 12.66
C ARG A 299 9.76 14.14 12.27
N TYR A 300 9.53 15.39 12.66
CA TYR A 300 10.48 16.47 12.41
C TYR A 300 11.86 16.16 13.01
N PHE A 301 11.92 15.73 14.28
CA PHE A 301 13.19 15.38 14.92
C PHE A 301 13.87 14.15 14.31
N VAL A 302 13.08 13.15 13.86
CA VAL A 302 13.62 12.00 13.13
C VAL A 302 14.31 12.44 11.84
N TYR A 303 13.62 13.20 10.98
CA TYR A 303 14.19 13.69 9.73
C TYR A 303 15.35 14.66 9.95
N TYR A 304 15.31 15.48 11.00
CA TYR A 304 16.42 16.35 11.38
C TYR A 304 17.67 15.54 11.72
N LYS A 305 17.54 14.50 12.54
CA LYS A 305 18.63 13.57 12.87
C LYS A 305 19.16 12.87 11.63
N GLU A 306 18.28 12.35 10.78
CA GLU A 306 18.67 11.65 9.54
C GLU A 306 19.39 12.57 8.55
N PHE A 307 18.94 13.82 8.43
CA PHE A 307 19.63 14.86 7.66
C PHE A 307 21.05 15.12 8.21
N LYS A 308 21.19 15.28 9.53
CA LYS A 308 22.51 15.45 10.18
C LYS A 308 23.44 14.25 9.98
N GLN A 309 22.88 13.05 9.79
CA GLN A 309 23.63 11.83 9.49
C GLN A 309 23.90 11.62 7.99
N GLY A 310 23.48 12.54 7.11
CA GLY A 310 23.62 12.41 5.66
C GLY A 310 22.72 11.34 5.02
N LYS A 311 21.68 10.89 5.73
CA LYS A 311 20.73 9.86 5.26
C LYS A 311 19.51 10.43 4.54
N GLU A 312 19.22 11.72 4.76
CA GLU A 312 18.09 12.42 4.20
C GLU A 312 18.50 13.77 3.61
N THR A 313 17.66 14.32 2.73
CA THR A 313 17.97 15.54 1.99
C THR A 313 17.49 16.80 2.69
N ILE A 314 18.06 17.95 2.32
CA ILE A 314 17.58 19.25 2.78
C ILE A 314 16.13 19.52 2.35
N ASP A 315 15.71 18.97 1.20
CA ASP A 315 14.34 19.08 0.71
C ASP A 315 13.34 18.36 1.61
N THR A 316 13.66 17.15 2.06
CA THR A 316 12.85 16.40 3.04
C THR A 316 12.70 17.22 4.33
N LEU A 317 13.79 17.79 4.84
CA LEU A 317 13.77 18.60 6.05
C LEU A 317 12.97 19.91 5.87
N ASN A 318 13.15 20.62 4.76
CA ASN A 318 12.40 21.84 4.46
C ASN A 318 10.91 21.57 4.33
N ARG A 319 10.54 20.45 3.70
CA ARG A 319 9.16 19.99 3.65
C ARG A 319 8.62 19.70 5.05
N MET A 320 9.38 19.04 5.92
CA MET A 320 8.96 18.81 7.30
C MET A 320 8.76 20.10 8.09
N LYS A 321 9.61 21.12 7.90
CA LYS A 321 9.41 22.46 8.47
C LYS A 321 8.10 23.09 7.98
N GLN A 322 7.77 22.95 6.70
CA GLN A 322 6.50 23.42 6.15
C GLN A 322 5.30 22.69 6.74
N ILE A 323 5.41 21.38 6.98
CA ILE A 323 4.36 20.57 7.61
C ILE A 323 4.17 20.98 9.08
N LEU A 324 5.26 21.23 9.80
CA LEU A 324 5.22 21.65 11.20
C LEU A 324 4.49 23.00 11.39
N ARG A 325 4.61 23.92 10.43
CA ARG A 325 3.88 25.20 10.44
C ARG A 325 2.36 25.07 10.27
N LYS A 326 1.85 23.89 9.91
CA LYS A 326 0.40 23.64 9.71
C LYS A 326 -0.32 23.20 10.98
N ILE A 327 0.40 22.91 12.06
CA ILE A 327 -0.17 22.39 13.32
C ILE A 327 -0.05 23.40 14.46
#